data_AF-A0A936ARP9-F1
#
_entry.id   AF-A0A936ARP9-F1
#
_cell.length_a   1.000
_cell.length_b   1.000
_cell.length_c   1.000
_cell.angle_alpha   90.00
_cell.angle_beta   90.00
_cell.angle_gamma   90.00
#
_symmetry.space_group_name_H-M   'P 1'
#
loop_
_entity.id
_entity.type
_entity.pdbx_description
1 polymer ?
#
loop_
_entity_poly.entity_id
_entity_poly.type
_entity_poly.pdbx_seq_one_letter_code
_entity_poly.pdbx_strand_id
1 'polypeptide(L)'
;MKPDPPLPDSALPAIEIWISVRGEGSPGEPLLFPVNKGGKIIRRRMTDQAVMKALRTRALRAGVASFSPHDLRRSFVSDLLDNGADLSLAQQLAGHASPKTTARYDRRPEVAKKRAANLL
;
A
#
# COMPACT_ATOMS: atom_id res chain seq x y z
N MET A 1 13.56 -15.27 -5.18
CA MET A 1 13.06 -13.90 -4.92
C MET A 1 11.55 -13.94 -5.09
N LYS A 2 10.74 -13.44 -4.14
CA LYS A 2 9.29 -13.34 -4.39
C LYS A 2 9.08 -12.27 -5.46
N PRO A 3 8.24 -12.49 -6.48
CA PRO A 3 7.98 -11.47 -7.49
C PRO A 3 7.33 -10.26 -6.81
N ASP A 4 7.72 -9.05 -7.22
CA ASP A 4 7.07 -7.84 -6.77
C ASP A 4 5.60 -7.85 -7.26
N PRO A 5 4.64 -7.40 -6.43
CA PRO A 5 3.26 -7.27 -6.88
C PRO A 5 3.20 -6.35 -8.10
N PRO A 6 2.35 -6.66 -9.10
CA PRO A 6 2.17 -5.76 -10.23
C PRO A 6 1.69 -4.41 -9.73
N LEU A 7 2.23 -3.34 -10.33
CA LEU A 7 1.75 -2.01 -10.06
C LEU A 7 0.32 -1.89 -10.63
N PRO A 8 -0.67 -1.39 -9.86
CA PRO A 8 -2.00 -1.18 -10.39
C PRO A 8 -2.02 -0.05 -11.43
N ASP A 9 -2.81 -0.19 -12.49
CA ASP A 9 -2.91 0.82 -13.57
C ASP A 9 -3.26 2.21 -13.04
N SER A 10 -4.07 2.27 -11.97
CA SER A 10 -4.44 3.52 -11.29
C SER A 10 -3.25 4.30 -10.72
N ALA A 11 -2.12 3.64 -10.45
CA ALA A 11 -0.91 4.29 -9.95
C ALA A 11 0.00 4.84 -11.07
N LEU A 12 -0.14 4.34 -12.31
CA LEU A 12 0.71 4.75 -13.44
C LEU A 12 0.71 6.27 -13.67
N PRO A 13 -0.44 6.97 -13.73
CA PRO A 13 -0.43 8.41 -14.00
C PRO A 13 0.34 9.21 -12.96
N ALA A 14 0.26 8.82 -11.68
CA ALA A 14 0.98 9.50 -10.60
C ALA A 14 2.49 9.29 -10.69
N ILE A 15 2.92 8.10 -11.12
CA ILE A 15 4.35 7.79 -11.33
C ILE A 15 4.89 8.54 -12.53
N GLU A 16 4.15 8.60 -13.64
CA GLU A 16 4.55 9.34 -14.84
C GLU A 16 4.74 10.84 -14.55
N ILE A 17 3.78 11.45 -13.85
CA ILE A 17 3.88 12.85 -13.38
C ILE A 17 5.11 13.03 -12.48
N TRP A 18 5.38 12.07 -11.58
CA TRP A 18 6.55 12.16 -10.73
C TRP A 18 7.85 12.05 -11.53
N ILE A 19 7.93 11.16 -12.52
CA ILE A 19 9.08 11.00 -13.41
C ILE A 19 9.34 12.29 -14.21
N SER A 20 8.29 12.93 -14.74
CA SER A 20 8.42 14.18 -15.51
C SER A 20 8.97 15.34 -14.67
N VAL A 21 8.77 15.31 -13.34
CA VAL A 21 9.24 16.34 -12.40
C VAL A 21 10.60 16.00 -11.79
N ARG A 22 10.84 14.75 -11.41
CA ARG A 22 12.11 14.31 -10.79
C ARG A 22 13.26 14.21 -11.82
N GLY A 23 12.90 14.10 -13.10
CA GLY A 23 13.79 13.79 -14.21
C GLY A 23 14.04 12.29 -14.38
N GLU A 24 14.73 11.94 -15.46
CA GLU A 24 15.16 10.57 -15.68
C GLU A 24 16.10 10.07 -14.58
N GLY A 25 16.02 8.76 -14.32
CA GLY A 25 16.88 8.10 -13.35
C GLY A 25 17.96 7.25 -13.99
N SER A 26 18.94 6.87 -13.19
CA SER A 26 19.98 5.91 -13.57
C SER A 26 19.74 4.55 -12.88
N PRO A 27 20.28 3.44 -13.41
CA PRO A 27 20.16 2.14 -12.76
C PRO A 27 20.59 2.19 -11.28
N GLY A 28 19.77 1.64 -10.40
CA GLY A 28 20.00 1.63 -8.95
C GLY A 28 19.63 2.93 -8.21
N GLU A 29 19.23 3.98 -8.93
CA GLU A 29 18.76 5.22 -8.31
C GLU A 29 17.37 5.03 -7.67
N PRO A 30 17.12 5.56 -6.46
CA PRO A 30 15.80 5.50 -5.84
C PRO A 30 14.71 6.17 -6.69
N LEU A 31 13.55 5.52 -6.80
CA LEU A 31 12.39 6.11 -7.48
C LEU A 31 11.89 7.38 -6.76
N LEU A 32 11.77 7.31 -5.43
CA LEU A 32 11.24 8.41 -4.61
C LEU A 32 12.36 9.22 -3.94
N PHE A 33 12.29 10.54 -4.11
CA PHE A 33 13.22 11.50 -3.52
C PHE A 33 12.51 12.41 -2.51
N PRO A 34 13.16 12.76 -1.39
CA PRO A 34 12.63 13.78 -0.50
C PRO A 34 12.63 15.16 -1.19
N VAL A 35 11.55 15.89 -0.99
CA VAL A 35 11.40 17.29 -1.39
C VAL A 35 11.51 18.15 -0.14
N ASN A 36 12.37 19.16 -0.14
CA ASN A 36 12.54 20.04 1.01
C ASN A 36 11.39 21.06 1.11
N LYS A 37 11.36 21.86 2.18
CA LYS A 37 10.30 22.86 2.39
C LYS A 37 10.22 23.92 1.28
N GLY A 38 11.32 24.18 0.57
CA GLY A 38 11.39 25.12 -0.55
C GLY A 38 11.07 24.49 -1.91
N GLY A 39 10.57 23.25 -1.96
CA GLY A 39 10.21 22.59 -3.21
C GLY A 39 11.39 21.96 -3.97
N LYS A 40 12.62 22.04 -3.45
CA LYS A 40 13.79 21.43 -4.09
C LYS A 40 13.81 19.92 -3.88
N ILE A 41 13.95 19.17 -4.97
CA ILE A 41 14.15 17.73 -4.97
C ILE A 41 15.59 17.42 -4.54
N ILE A 42 15.75 16.53 -3.56
CA ILE A 42 17.06 16.11 -3.05
C ILE A 42 17.30 14.68 -3.51
N ARG A 43 18.25 14.47 -4.45
CA ARG A 43 18.56 13.16 -5.05
C ARG A 43 19.24 12.20 -4.06
N ARG A 44 18.43 11.60 -3.19
CA ARG A 44 18.79 10.55 -2.24
C ARG A 44 17.57 9.72 -1.92
N ARG A 45 17.77 8.54 -1.34
CA ARG A 45 16.67 7.68 -0.87
C ARG A 45 15.77 8.44 0.10
N MET A 46 14.46 8.41 -0.15
CA MET A 46 13.46 8.89 0.80
C MET A 46 13.50 8.04 2.08
N THR A 47 13.49 8.69 3.24
CA THR A 47 13.46 7.99 4.53
C THR A 47 12.04 7.60 4.90
N ASP A 48 11.90 6.58 5.74
CA ASP A 48 10.59 6.14 6.25
C ASP A 48 9.82 7.29 6.94
N GLN A 49 10.53 8.15 7.68
CA GLN A 49 9.93 9.33 8.32
C GLN A 49 9.38 10.34 7.30
N ALA A 50 10.02 10.50 6.15
CA ALA A 50 9.52 11.35 5.08
C ALA A 50 8.25 10.75 4.44
N VAL A 51 8.22 9.43 4.23
CA VAL A 51 7.01 8.72 3.77
C VAL A 51 5.87 8.89 4.78
N MET A 52 6.13 8.66 6.07
CA MET A 52 5.18 8.88 7.16
C MET A 52 4.59 10.29 7.15
N LYS A 53 5.45 11.30 7.00
CA LYS A 53 5.02 12.70 6.97
C LYS A 53 4.15 12.99 5.75
N ALA A 54 4.49 12.46 4.58
CA ALA A 54 3.69 12.61 3.38
C ALA A 54 2.30 11.99 3.56
N LEU A 55 2.22 10.77 4.09
CA LEU A 55 0.96 10.08 4.37
C LEU A 55 0.09 10.85 5.38
N ARG A 56 0.67 11.31 6.50
CA ARG A 56 -0.06 12.12 7.50
C ARG A 56 -0.63 13.40 6.90
N THR A 57 0.14 14.06 6.03
CA THR A 57 -0.32 15.27 5.33
C THR A 57 -1.51 14.97 4.41
N ARG A 58 -1.50 13.81 3.73
CA ARG A 58 -2.63 13.38 2.88
C ARG A 58 -3.84 12.98 3.73
N ALA A 59 -3.64 12.25 4.83
CA ALA A 59 -4.69 11.86 5.76
C ALA A 59 -5.46 13.09 6.29
N LEU A 60 -4.71 14.11 6.74
CA LEU A 60 -5.29 15.36 7.24
C LEU A 60 -6.11 16.08 6.17
N ARG A 61 -5.61 16.17 4.94
CA ARG A 61 -6.33 16.79 3.81
C ARG A 61 -7.59 16.02 3.41
N ALA A 62 -7.57 14.69 3.56
CA ALA A 62 -8.71 13.83 3.25
C ALA A 62 -9.72 13.70 4.39
N GLY A 63 -9.48 14.33 5.56
CA GLY A 63 -10.33 14.16 6.74
C GLY A 63 -10.29 12.75 7.35
N VAL A 64 -9.24 11.98 7.05
CA VAL A 64 -9.08 10.61 7.54
C VAL A 64 -8.33 10.62 8.87
N ALA A 65 -8.77 9.79 9.81
CA ALA A 65 -8.07 9.60 11.08
C ALA A 65 -6.61 9.18 10.88
N SER A 66 -5.75 9.49 11.86
CA SER A 66 -4.34 9.12 11.79
C SER A 66 -4.17 7.61 11.63
N PHE A 67 -3.39 7.19 10.64
CA PHE A 67 -3.05 5.80 10.38
C PHE A 67 -1.54 5.63 10.20
N SER A 68 -1.09 4.38 10.23
CA SER A 68 0.28 3.96 9.96
C SER A 68 0.41 3.30 8.58
N PRO A 69 1.61 3.22 7.97
CA PRO A 69 1.80 2.54 6.68
C PRO A 69 1.42 1.06 6.76
N HIS A 70 1.49 0.48 7.95
CA HIS A 70 1.02 -0.87 8.16
C HIS A 70 -0.48 -1.00 7.92
N ASP A 71 -1.28 0.02 8.28
CA ASP A 71 -2.73 0.01 8.04
C ASP A 71 -3.06 0.03 6.54
N LEU A 72 -2.25 0.70 5.71
CA LEU A 72 -2.38 0.61 4.24
C LEU A 72 -2.18 -0.83 3.75
N ARG A 73 -1.18 -1.55 4.29
CA ARG A 73 -0.96 -2.97 3.97
C ARG A 73 -2.12 -3.84 4.46
N ARG A 74 -2.71 -3.53 5.62
CA ARG A 74 -3.87 -4.26 6.14
C ARG A 74 -5.08 -4.08 5.23
N SER A 75 -5.40 -2.85 4.84
CA SER A 75 -6.48 -2.56 3.91
C SER A 75 -6.27 -3.28 2.58
N PHE A 76 -5.07 -3.20 2.01
CA PHE A 76 -4.72 -3.93 0.79
C PHE A 76 -5.01 -5.44 0.88
N VAL A 77 -4.61 -6.10 1.97
CA VAL A 77 -4.86 -7.53 2.16
C VAL A 77 -6.34 -7.83 2.35
N SER A 78 -7.04 -7.06 3.19
CA SER A 78 -8.49 -7.23 3.39
C SER A 78 -9.25 -7.04 2.08
N ASP A 79 -8.95 -6.00 1.31
CA ASP A 79 -9.63 -5.68 0.07
C ASP A 79 -9.41 -6.78 -0.99
N LEU A 80 -8.18 -7.32 -1.11
CA LEU A 80 -7.92 -8.46 -2.00
C LEU A 80 -8.80 -9.66 -1.64
N LEU A 81 -8.84 -10.03 -0.37
CA LEU A 81 -9.61 -11.17 0.10
C LEU A 81 -11.11 -10.96 -0.09
N ASP A 82 -11.62 -9.77 0.26
CA ASP A 82 -13.03 -9.39 0.10
C ASP A 82 -13.46 -9.39 -1.37
N ASN A 83 -12.54 -9.09 -2.31
CA ASN A 83 -12.76 -9.20 -3.76
C ASN A 83 -12.54 -10.62 -4.32
N GLY A 84 -12.45 -11.63 -3.45
CA GLY A 84 -12.40 -13.03 -3.86
C GLY A 84 -11.01 -13.57 -4.19
N ALA A 85 -9.94 -12.81 -3.94
CA ALA A 85 -8.60 -13.35 -4.06
C ALA A 85 -8.39 -14.51 -3.08
N ASP A 86 -7.61 -15.50 -3.50
CA ASP A 86 -7.23 -16.60 -2.63
C ASP A 86 -6.23 -16.13 -1.55
N LEU A 87 -6.19 -16.85 -0.43
CA LEU A 87 -5.33 -16.48 0.70
C LEU A 87 -3.84 -16.55 0.36
N SER A 88 -3.43 -17.46 -0.53
CA SER A 88 -2.04 -17.66 -0.94
C SER A 88 -1.55 -16.49 -1.78
N LEU A 89 -2.34 -16.03 -2.74
CA LEU A 89 -2.10 -14.85 -3.57
C LEU A 89 -2.01 -13.60 -2.71
N ALA A 90 -2.98 -13.38 -1.81
CA ALA A 90 -2.93 -12.25 -0.89
C ALA A 90 -1.67 -12.29 0.00
N GLN A 91 -1.26 -13.46 0.47
CA GLN A 91 -0.02 -13.64 1.25
C GLN A 91 1.23 -13.32 0.43
N GLN A 92 1.29 -13.78 -0.83
CA GLN A 92 2.41 -13.54 -1.73
C GLN A 92 2.56 -12.05 -2.02
N LEU A 93 1.47 -11.38 -2.43
CA LEU A 93 1.47 -9.95 -2.76
C LEU A 93 1.78 -9.06 -1.54
N ALA A 94 1.34 -9.45 -0.34
CA ALA A 94 1.66 -8.72 0.88
C ALA A 94 3.09 -9.00 1.40
N GLY A 95 3.79 -9.99 0.84
CA GLY A 95 5.11 -10.41 1.28
C GLY A 95 5.11 -11.10 2.65
N HIS A 96 3.97 -11.59 3.14
CA HIS A 96 3.88 -12.21 4.46
C HIS A 96 4.63 -13.56 4.50
N ALA A 97 5.39 -13.77 5.56
CA ALA A 97 6.12 -15.02 5.80
C ALA A 97 5.20 -16.17 6.25
N SER A 98 4.09 -15.85 6.92
CA SER A 98 3.15 -16.85 7.45
C SER A 98 1.75 -16.64 6.89
N PRO A 99 1.06 -17.70 6.43
CA PRO A 99 -0.36 -17.65 6.08
C PRO A 99 -1.23 -17.17 7.25
N LYS A 100 -0.82 -17.48 8.50
CA LYS A 100 -1.52 -17.05 9.71
C LYS A 100 -1.58 -15.52 9.84
N THR A 101 -0.54 -14.82 9.37
CA THR A 101 -0.52 -13.34 9.37
C THR A 101 -1.55 -12.78 8.39
N THR A 102 -1.68 -13.40 7.22
CA THR A 102 -2.66 -13.00 6.20
C THR A 102 -4.08 -13.33 6.64
N ALA A 103 -4.31 -14.52 7.21
CA ALA A 103 -5.62 -14.98 7.65
C ALA A 103 -6.27 -14.08 8.72
N ARG A 104 -5.48 -13.33 9.50
CA ARG A 104 -6.00 -12.33 10.46
C ARG A 104 -6.79 -11.20 9.81
N TYR A 105 -6.61 -10.99 8.50
CA TYR A 105 -7.29 -9.95 7.73
C TYR A 105 -8.45 -10.47 6.89
N ASP A 106 -8.69 -11.79 6.90
CA ASP A 106 -9.80 -12.42 6.19
C ASP A 106 -11.09 -12.31 7.03
N ARG A 107 -12.04 -11.50 6.55
CA ARG A 107 -13.32 -11.27 7.24
C ARG A 107 -14.44 -12.15 6.69
N ARG A 108 -14.21 -12.84 5.57
CA ARG A 108 -15.22 -13.64 4.87
C ARG A 108 -15.82 -14.75 5.73
N PRO A 109 -15.06 -15.50 6.56
CA PRO A 109 -15.65 -16.53 7.42
C PRO A 109 -16.66 -15.95 8.43
N GLU A 110 -16.35 -14.81 9.04
CA GLU A 110 -17.25 -14.16 10.01
C GLU A 110 -18.48 -13.57 9.32
N VAL A 111 -18.32 -13.00 8.13
CA VAL A 111 -19.46 -12.55 7.31
C VAL A 111 -20.36 -13.71 6.91
N ALA A 112 -19.79 -14.84 6.51
CA ALA A 112 -20.55 -16.05 6.15
C ALA A 112 -21.33 -16.61 7.33
N LYS A 113 -20.73 -16.68 8.53
CA LYS A 113 -21.41 -17.08 9.77
C LYS A 113 -22.61 -16.18 10.08
N LYS A 114 -22.42 -14.86 10.00
CA LYS A 114 -23.51 -13.88 10.23
C LYS A 114 -24.66 -14.05 9.24
N ARG A 115 -24.33 -14.26 7.95
CA ARG A 115 -25.34 -14.50 6.91
C ARG A 115 -26.12 -15.80 7.17
N ALA A 116 -25.43 -16.88 7.52
CA ALA A 116 -26.06 -18.16 7.83
C ALA A 116 -27.00 -18.08 9.05
N ALA A 117 -26.62 -17.33 10.09
CA ALA A 117 -27.46 -17.11 11.26
C ALA A 117 -28.78 -16.38 10.94
N ASN A 118 -28.80 -15.52 9.92
CA ASN A 118 -30.01 -14.79 9.50
C ASN A 118 -30.94 -15.61 8.58
N LEU A 119 -30.58 -16.85 8.24
CA LEU A 119 -31.41 -17.76 7.43
C LEU A 119 -32.28 -18.70 8.28
N LEU A 120 -32.15 -18.64 9.61
CA LEU A 120 -32.94 -19.38 10.60
C LEU A 120 -34.03 -18.49 11.18
#